data_AF-A0A0M8XS88-F1
#
_entry.id   AF-A0A0M8XS88-F1
#
_cell.length_a   1.000
_cell.length_b   1.000
_cell.length_c   1.000
_cell.angle_alpha   90.00
_cell.angle_beta   90.00
_cell.angle_gamma   90.00
#
_symmetry.space_group_name_H-M   'P 1'
#
loop_
_entity.id
_entity.type
_entity.pdbx_description
1 polymer ?
#
loop_
_entity_poly.entity_id
_entity_poly.type
_entity_poly.pdbx_seq_one_letter_code
_entity_poly.pdbx_strand_id
1 'polypeptide(L)'
;MNTMRRSRTAAEHGLRRSPDEHTHLRWVGLFQALRAYEEALAANRFAVGDRLTRVRAVAADLVGEDAHALDGLSAATPAEAVDQALADALWRSLGVRPALAAS
;
A
#
# COMPACT_ATOMS: atom_id res chain seq x y z
N MET A 1 -3.26 -5.87 -15.45
CA MET A 1 -4.22 -5.39 -14.43
C MET A 1 -3.44 -4.55 -13.42
N ASN A 2 -3.80 -3.28 -13.22
CA ASN A 2 -3.11 -2.39 -12.27
C ASN A 2 -3.89 -2.42 -10.94
N THR A 3 -3.77 -3.55 -10.24
CA THR A 3 -4.64 -3.90 -9.11
C THR A 3 -4.40 -3.00 -7.89
N MET A 4 -3.19 -2.48 -7.73
CA MET A 4 -2.80 -1.61 -6.61
C MET A 4 -2.75 -0.11 -7.00
N ARG A 5 -3.65 0.34 -7.89
CA ARG A 5 -3.61 1.69 -8.47
C ARG A 5 -3.78 2.79 -7.42
N ARG A 6 -4.70 2.63 -6.46
CA ARG A 6 -4.99 3.67 -5.46
C ARG A 6 -3.82 3.82 -4.48
N SER A 7 -3.29 2.69 -4.02
CA SER A 7 -2.14 2.63 -3.13
C SER A 7 -0.89 3.23 -3.77
N ARG A 8 -0.66 2.97 -5.07
CA ARG A 8 0.42 3.62 -5.83
C ARG A 8 0.25 5.13 -5.91
N THR A 9 -0.95 5.61 -6.19
CA THR A 9 -1.22 7.06 -6.23
C THR A 9 -0.89 7.73 -4.90
N ALA A 10 -1.29 7.12 -3.78
CA ALA A 10 -0.95 7.60 -2.44
C ALA A 10 0.56 7.57 -2.18
N ALA A 11 1.23 6.47 -2.55
CA ALA A 11 2.67 6.32 -2.40
C ALA A 11 3.47 7.31 -3.24
N GLU A 12 3.02 7.63 -4.47
CA GLU A 12 3.65 8.63 -5.32
C GLU A 12 3.53 10.02 -4.71
N HIS A 13 2.37 10.33 -4.13
CA HIS A 13 2.15 11.58 -3.42
C HIS A 13 3.10 11.72 -2.21
N GLY A 14 3.19 10.67 -1.38
CA GLY A 14 4.09 10.62 -0.23
C GLY A 14 5.56 10.74 -0.63
N LEU A 15 5.98 10.03 -1.69
CA LEU A 15 7.34 10.08 -2.22
C LEU A 15 7.73 11.50 -2.68
N ARG A 16 6.85 12.20 -3.40
CA ARG A 16 7.10 13.59 -3.85
C ARG A 16 7.18 14.60 -2.71
N ARG A 17 6.63 14.25 -1.54
CA ARG A 17 6.58 15.11 -0.34
C ARG A 17 7.48 14.62 0.79
N SER A 18 8.37 13.67 0.51
CA SER A 18 9.27 13.12 1.53
C SER A 18 10.19 14.24 2.07
N PRO A 19 10.21 14.47 3.40
CA PRO A 19 11.00 15.56 4.00
C PRO A 19 12.50 15.25 4.04
N ASP A 20 12.86 13.97 3.99
CA ASP A 20 14.23 13.47 4.08
C ASP A 20 14.42 12.18 3.27
N GLU A 21 15.69 11.81 3.06
CA GLU A 21 16.09 10.62 2.32
C GLU A 21 15.58 9.33 2.99
N HIS A 22 15.55 9.28 4.32
CA HIS A 22 15.08 8.11 5.06
C HIS A 22 13.60 7.80 4.77
N THR A 23 12.76 8.82 4.81
CA THR A 23 11.34 8.74 4.46
C THR A 23 11.17 8.39 2.98
N HIS A 24 11.98 8.99 2.10
CA HIS A 24 11.97 8.66 0.68
C HIS A 24 12.24 7.17 0.43
N LEU A 25 13.25 6.60 1.08
CA LEU A 25 13.60 5.18 0.95
C LEU A 25 12.48 4.26 1.45
N ARG A 26 11.74 4.64 2.50
CA ARG A 26 10.55 3.89 2.96
C ARG A 26 9.47 3.85 1.88
N TRP A 27 9.18 4.97 1.23
CA TRP A 27 8.23 5.02 0.12
C TRP A 27 8.68 4.17 -1.08
N VAL A 28 9.98 4.19 -1.43
CA VAL A 28 10.55 3.30 -2.45
C VAL A 28 10.38 1.84 -2.06
N GLY A 29 10.62 1.49 -0.79
CA GLY A 29 10.38 0.15 -0.26
C GLY A 29 8.92 -0.30 -0.41
N LEU A 30 7.96 0.60 -0.20
CA LEU A 30 6.55 0.33 -0.40
C LEU A 30 6.24 0.02 -1.88
N PHE A 31 6.77 0.79 -2.83
CA PHE A 31 6.58 0.51 -4.26
C PHE A 31 7.09 -0.88 -4.66
N GLN A 32 8.24 -1.28 -4.15
CA GLN A 32 8.80 -2.61 -4.41
C GLN A 32 7.92 -3.71 -3.82
N ALA A 33 7.38 -3.51 -2.62
CA ALA A 33 6.47 -4.46 -1.98
C ALA A 33 5.16 -4.59 -2.76
N LEU A 34 4.55 -3.47 -3.19
CA LEU A 34 3.33 -3.44 -4.00
C LEU A 34 3.52 -4.18 -5.33
N ARG A 35 4.62 -3.91 -6.03
CA ARG A 35 4.96 -4.59 -7.28
C ARG A 35 5.09 -6.10 -7.09
N ALA A 36 5.82 -6.54 -6.06
CA ALA A 36 6.00 -7.96 -5.79
C ALA A 36 4.69 -8.67 -5.42
N TYR A 37 3.77 -7.97 -4.75
CA TYR A 37 2.43 -8.47 -4.47
C TYR A 37 1.59 -8.65 -5.75
N GLU A 38 1.60 -7.67 -6.66
CA GLU A 38 0.90 -7.79 -7.95
C GLU A 38 1.49 -8.89 -8.85
N GLU A 39 2.81 -9.05 -8.85
CA GLU A 39 3.48 -10.16 -9.55
C GLU A 39 3.02 -11.51 -8.97
N ALA A 40 2.89 -11.63 -7.64
CA ALA A 40 2.38 -12.84 -7.01
C ALA A 40 0.90 -13.11 -7.36
N LEU A 41 0.05 -12.07 -7.40
CA LEU A 41 -1.35 -12.21 -7.83
C LEU A 41 -1.46 -12.77 -9.25
N ALA A 42 -0.55 -12.39 -10.15
CA ALA A 42 -0.58 -12.84 -11.54
C ALA A 42 0.06 -14.22 -11.76
N ALA A 43 1.12 -14.55 -11.00
CA ALA A 43 1.99 -15.68 -11.33
C ALA A 43 2.02 -16.80 -10.27
N ASN A 44 1.76 -16.51 -8.99
CA ASN A 44 1.89 -17.50 -7.92
C ASN A 44 0.99 -17.19 -6.72
N ARG A 45 -0.20 -17.81 -6.70
CA ARG A 45 -1.18 -17.68 -5.62
C ARG A 45 -0.66 -18.07 -4.23
N PHE A 46 0.32 -18.97 -4.14
CA PHE A 46 0.87 -19.41 -2.87
C PHE A 46 1.76 -18.34 -2.21
N ALA A 47 2.35 -17.45 -3.01
CA ALA A 47 3.18 -16.36 -2.51
C ALA A 47 2.37 -15.12 -2.10
N VAL A 48 1.09 -15.03 -2.44
CA VAL A 48 0.25 -13.84 -2.21
C VAL A 48 0.19 -13.46 -0.73
N GLY A 49 0.05 -14.43 0.17
CA GLY A 49 0.00 -14.18 1.62
C GLY A 49 1.30 -13.58 2.17
N ASP A 50 2.45 -14.12 1.78
CA ASP A 50 3.75 -13.61 2.20
C ASP A 50 4.02 -12.21 1.64
N ARG A 51 3.68 -11.98 0.37
CA ARG A 51 3.84 -10.67 -0.26
C ARG A 51 2.90 -9.63 0.35
N LEU A 52 1.66 -10.00 0.68
CA LEU A 52 0.74 -9.12 1.39
C LEU A 52 1.25 -8.79 2.80
N THR A 53 1.80 -9.77 3.51
CA THR A 53 2.41 -9.55 4.83
C THR A 53 3.56 -8.55 4.74
N ARG A 54 4.41 -8.66 3.71
CA ARG A 54 5.46 -7.67 3.47
C ARG A 54 4.91 -6.29 3.14
N VAL A 55 3.86 -6.17 2.32
CA VAL A 55 3.21 -4.89 2.03
C VAL A 55 2.68 -4.24 3.31
N ARG A 56 2.00 -5.01 4.16
CA ARG A 56 1.47 -4.51 5.44
C ARG A 56 2.58 -4.01 6.36
N ALA A 57 3.67 -4.77 6.50
CA ALA A 57 4.79 -4.37 7.35
C ALA A 57 5.43 -3.05 6.88
N VAL A 58 5.71 -2.91 5.59
CA VAL A 58 6.31 -1.68 5.04
C VAL A 58 5.32 -0.51 5.09
N ALA A 59 4.02 -0.76 4.87
CA ALA A 59 3.00 0.26 5.00
C ALA A 59 2.84 0.72 6.46
N ALA A 60 2.90 -0.19 7.44
CA ALA A 60 2.83 0.14 8.86
C ALA A 60 3.91 1.14 9.28
N ASP A 61 5.14 1.00 8.77
CA ASP A 61 6.24 1.94 9.01
C ASP A 61 5.98 3.35 8.44
N LEU A 62 5.05 3.48 7.49
CA LEU A 62 4.65 4.74 6.85
C LEU A 62 3.36 5.34 7.44
N VAL A 63 2.45 4.51 7.93
CA VAL A 63 1.14 4.96 8.45
C VAL A 63 1.09 5.08 9.97
N GLY A 64 2.05 4.51 10.69
CA GLY A 64 2.15 4.65 12.15
C GLY A 64 0.91 4.10 12.86
N GLU A 65 0.24 4.94 13.66
CA GLU A 65 -0.92 4.55 14.47
C GLU A 65 -2.09 4.00 13.62
N ASP A 66 -2.20 4.40 12.35
CA ASP A 66 -3.22 3.91 11.41
C ASP A 66 -2.97 2.47 10.92
N ALA A 67 -1.87 1.83 11.31
CA ALA A 67 -1.51 0.47 10.87
C ALA A 67 -2.56 -0.59 11.23
N HIS A 68 -3.32 -0.39 12.30
CA HIS A 68 -4.41 -1.28 12.73
C HIS A 68 -5.47 -1.49 11.64
N ALA A 69 -5.64 -0.53 10.72
CA ALA A 69 -6.55 -0.66 9.59
C ALA A 69 -6.15 -1.76 8.59
N LEU A 70 -4.92 -2.29 8.69
CA LEU A 70 -4.36 -3.30 7.77
C LEU A 70 -4.36 -4.72 8.36
N ASP A 71 -4.63 -4.88 9.66
CA ASP A 71 -4.49 -6.16 10.36
C ASP A 71 -5.45 -7.25 9.85
N GLY A 72 -6.65 -6.84 9.42
CA GLY A 72 -7.67 -7.73 8.87
C GLY A 72 -7.41 -8.22 7.43
N LEU A 73 -6.39 -7.71 6.75
CA LEU A 73 -6.10 -8.09 5.36
C LEU A 73 -5.37 -9.44 5.33
N SER A 74 -5.85 -10.36 4.49
CA SER A 74 -5.28 -11.70 4.33
C SER A 74 -5.18 -12.08 2.86
N ALA A 75 -4.55 -13.23 2.57
CA ALA A 75 -4.49 -13.76 1.21
C ALA A 75 -5.87 -14.05 0.60
N ALA A 76 -6.92 -14.20 1.43
CA ALA A 76 -8.29 -14.38 0.99
C ALA A 76 -9.00 -13.04 0.69
N THR A 77 -8.43 -11.91 1.12
CA THR A 77 -9.01 -10.59 0.88
C THR A 77 -8.90 -10.25 -0.61
N PRO A 78 -9.99 -9.84 -1.28
CA PRO A 78 -9.94 -9.40 -2.67
C PRO A 78 -8.91 -8.29 -2.85
N ALA A 79 -8.11 -8.37 -3.91
CA ALA A 79 -7.00 -7.44 -4.12
C ALA A 79 -7.46 -5.97 -4.26
N GLU A 80 -8.69 -5.73 -4.75
CA GLU A 80 -9.30 -4.39 -4.78
C GLU A 80 -9.59 -3.85 -3.37
N ALA A 81 -10.04 -4.70 -2.45
CA ALA A 81 -10.26 -4.33 -1.06
C ALA A 81 -8.93 -4.09 -0.33
N VAL A 82 -7.90 -4.86 -0.67
CA VAL A 82 -6.52 -4.60 -0.21
C VAL A 82 -6.02 -3.24 -0.70
N ASP A 83 -6.19 -2.92 -1.99
CA ASP A 83 -5.81 -1.62 -2.57
C ASP A 83 -6.54 -0.46 -1.91
N GLN A 84 -7.84 -0.61 -1.67
CA GLN A 84 -8.64 0.42 -1.01
C GLN A 84 -8.17 0.66 0.44
N ALA A 85 -8.02 -0.41 1.24
CA ALA A 85 -7.62 -0.28 2.64
C ALA A 85 -6.22 0.33 2.80
N LEU A 86 -5.26 -0.08 1.95
CA LEU A 86 -3.93 0.50 1.93
C LEU A 86 -3.96 1.97 1.52
N ALA A 87 -4.66 2.31 0.44
CA ALA A 87 -4.78 3.69 0.02
C ALA A 87 -5.39 4.58 1.11
N ASP A 88 -6.46 4.12 1.78
CA ASP A 88 -7.11 4.88 2.84
C ASP A 88 -6.20 5.09 4.06
N ALA A 89 -5.41 4.10 4.44
CA ALA A 89 -4.41 4.24 5.50
C ALA A 89 -3.30 5.24 5.12
N LEU A 90 -2.76 5.14 3.90
CA LEU A 90 -1.72 6.04 3.40
C LEU A 90 -2.20 7.49 3.29
N TRP A 91 -3.41 7.70 2.79
CA TRP A 91 -3.96 9.04 2.67
C TRP A 91 -4.26 9.69 4.02
N ARG A 92 -4.76 8.89 4.99
CA ARG A 92 -4.94 9.35 6.37
C ARG A 92 -3.61 9.77 7.00
N SER A 93 -2.57 8.96 6.87
CA SER A 93 -1.26 9.30 7.44
C SER A 93 -0.61 10.52 6.79
N LEU A 94 -0.89 10.75 5.50
CA LEU A 94 -0.47 11.97 4.79
C LEU A 94 -1.31 13.21 5.16
N GLY A 95 -2.38 13.07 5.93
CA GLY A 95 -3.30 14.17 6.29
C GLY A 95 -4.07 14.71 5.08
N VAL A 96 -4.14 13.97 3.98
CA VAL A 96 -4.80 14.37 2.74
C VAL A 96 -6.06 13.54 2.58
N ARG A 97 -7.22 14.20 2.50
CA ARG A 97 -8.42 13.55 1.97
C ARG A 97 -8.34 13.61 0.45
N PRO A 98 -8.07 12.50 -0.25
CA PRO A 98 -8.21 12.52 -1.70
C PRO A 98 -9.66 12.89 -1.98
N ALA A 99 -9.87 13.90 -2.84
CA ALA A 99 -11.18 14.02 -3.48
C ALA A 99 -11.40 12.67 -4.13
N LEU A 100 -12.34 11.89 -3.61
CA LEU A 100 -12.78 10.65 -4.23
C LEU A 100 -13.05 11.05 -5.68
N ALA A 101 -12.18 10.65 -6.60
CA ALA A 101 -12.45 10.76 -8.01
C ALA A 101 -13.62 9.81 -8.23
N ALA A 102 -14.82 10.35 -8.04
CA ALA A 102 -16.06 9.71 -8.38
C ALA A 102 -15.97 9.42 -9.86
N SER A 103 -15.97 8.11 -10.15
CA SER A 103 -16.38 7.45 -11.40
C SER A 103 -15.79 7.99 -12.71
#